data_AF-A0A382YEP8-F1
#
_entry.id   AF-A0A382YEP8-F1
#
_cell.length_a   1.000
_cell.length_b   1.000
_cell.length_c   1.000
_cell.angle_alpha   90.00
_cell.angle_beta   90.00
_cell.angle_gamma   90.00
#
_symmetry.space_group_name_H-M   'P 1'
#
loop_
_entity.id
_entity.type
_entity.pdbx_description
1 polymer ?
#
loop_
_entity_poly.entity_id
_entity_poly.type
_entity_poly.pdbx_seq_one_letter_code
_entity_poly.pdbx_strand_id
1 'polypeptide(L)'
;MQPTHNIKRLEQAISSQEMRLFEKNEFLKKESYFFMKNAGRQVFNLIRKNFKNKQPIIVLCGPGNNGGDGFIIAKYLKNYGYKTEVYASSNKKSYKGDALKALTEYEGKIKKISSFRIRKNALIVDALFGTGLTRNIKGVLKKVFSISTDKTVNPTS
;
A
#
# COMPACT_ATOMS: atom_id res chain seq x y z
N MET A 1 -1.38 -42.57 -50.62
CA MET A 1 -0.19 -41.70 -50.52
C MET A 1 -0.24 -40.94 -49.20
N GLN A 2 0.77 -41.14 -48.35
CA GLN A 2 1.22 -40.22 -47.28
C GLN A 2 2.34 -39.33 -47.87
N PRO A 3 2.92 -38.30 -47.20
CA PRO A 3 2.47 -37.37 -46.13
C PRO A 3 2.75 -35.89 -46.54
N THR A 4 2.42 -34.87 -45.73
CA THR A 4 3.46 -34.05 -45.05
C THR A 4 2.98 -33.45 -43.72
N HIS A 5 3.80 -33.66 -42.68
CA HIS A 5 3.83 -32.90 -41.44
C HIS A 5 4.26 -31.43 -41.68
N ASN A 6 3.72 -30.46 -40.92
CA ASN A 6 4.56 -29.63 -40.03
C ASN A 6 3.76 -28.65 -39.13
N ILE A 7 3.80 -28.92 -37.83
CA ILE A 7 4.16 -27.97 -36.76
C ILE A 7 3.58 -26.54 -36.87
N LYS A 8 2.34 -26.35 -36.42
CA LYS A 8 1.85 -25.10 -35.80
C LYS A 8 0.87 -25.36 -34.64
N ARG A 9 1.10 -26.46 -33.91
CA ARG A 9 0.46 -26.75 -32.62
C ARG A 9 1.43 -26.29 -31.53
N LEU A 10 1.20 -25.13 -30.90
CA LEU A 10 1.59 -24.89 -29.49
C LEU A 10 1.15 -23.55 -28.86
N GLU A 11 0.64 -22.54 -29.57
CA GLU A 11 0.51 -21.21 -28.92
C GLU A 11 -0.86 -20.69 -28.47
N GLN A 12 -2.02 -21.26 -28.83
CA GLN A 12 -3.30 -20.58 -28.48
C GLN A 12 -4.42 -21.53 -28.07
N ALA A 13 -4.21 -22.30 -27.00
CA ALA A 13 -5.30 -22.92 -26.26
C ALA A 13 -5.06 -22.76 -24.76
N ILE A 14 -5.11 -21.51 -24.27
CA ILE A 14 -5.40 -21.28 -22.86
C ILE A 14 -6.90 -21.53 -22.70
N SER A 15 -7.27 -22.55 -21.93
CA SER A 15 -8.66 -22.92 -21.70
C SER A 15 -9.44 -21.74 -21.13
N SER A 16 -10.73 -21.60 -21.47
CA SER A 16 -11.62 -20.59 -20.86
C SER A 16 -11.65 -20.68 -19.33
N GLN A 17 -11.31 -21.84 -18.76
CA GLN A 17 -11.12 -22.01 -17.31
C GLN A 17 -9.80 -21.40 -16.80
N GLU A 18 -8.70 -21.52 -17.54
CA GLU A 18 -7.41 -20.89 -17.23
C GLU A 18 -7.51 -19.37 -17.36
N MET A 19 -8.22 -18.87 -18.39
CA MET A 19 -8.57 -17.46 -18.55
C MET A 19 -9.41 -16.96 -17.37
N ARG A 20 -10.44 -17.72 -16.93
CA ARG A 20 -11.22 -17.39 -15.73
C ARG A 20 -10.41 -17.40 -14.45
N LEU A 21 -9.45 -18.31 -14.30
CA LEU A 21 -8.60 -18.40 -13.12
C LEU A 21 -7.59 -17.23 -13.07
N PHE A 22 -7.09 -16.83 -14.24
CA PHE A 22 -6.21 -15.68 -14.41
C PHE A 22 -6.96 -14.36 -14.18
N GLU A 23 -8.16 -14.23 -14.76
CA GLU A 23 -9.06 -13.09 -14.55
C GLU A 23 -9.45 -12.95 -13.09
N LYS A 24 -9.79 -14.04 -12.37
CA LYS A 24 -10.16 -13.96 -10.95
C LYS A 24 -9.00 -13.42 -10.10
N ASN A 25 -7.76 -13.85 -10.37
CA ASN A 25 -6.59 -13.38 -9.63
C ASN A 25 -6.15 -11.96 -10.03
N GLU A 26 -6.16 -11.62 -11.31
CA GLU A 26 -5.79 -10.27 -11.79
C GLU A 26 -6.88 -9.22 -11.50
N PHE A 27 -8.16 -9.60 -11.55
CA PHE A 27 -9.29 -8.76 -11.13
C PHE A 27 -9.22 -8.46 -9.63
N LEU A 28 -9.00 -9.48 -8.79
CA LEU A 28 -8.81 -9.29 -7.34
C LEU A 28 -7.58 -8.42 -7.03
N LYS A 29 -6.49 -8.50 -7.81
CA LYS A 29 -5.32 -7.62 -7.67
C LYS A 29 -5.58 -6.18 -8.13
N LYS A 30 -6.32 -5.97 -9.23
CA LYS A 30 -6.72 -4.63 -9.68
C LYS A 30 -7.59 -3.94 -8.64
N GLU A 31 -8.56 -4.67 -8.09
CA GLU A 31 -9.42 -4.20 -6.99
C GLU A 31 -8.63 -3.96 -5.70
N SER A 32 -7.70 -4.86 -5.35
CA SER A 32 -6.83 -4.70 -4.17
C SER A 32 -6.01 -3.41 -4.20
N TYR A 33 -5.41 -3.08 -5.35
CA TYR A 33 -4.68 -1.82 -5.47
C TYR A 33 -5.60 -0.59 -5.46
N PHE A 34 -6.79 -0.70 -6.04
CA PHE A 34 -7.81 0.34 -5.95
C PHE A 34 -8.19 0.64 -4.49
N PHE A 35 -8.44 -0.39 -3.68
CA PHE A 35 -8.73 -0.24 -2.26
C PHE A 35 -7.56 0.38 -1.49
N MET A 36 -6.31 -0.05 -1.75
CA MET A 36 -5.10 0.55 -1.17
C MET A 36 -5.01 2.06 -1.50
N LYS A 37 -5.22 2.44 -2.76
CA LYS A 37 -5.22 3.86 -3.16
C LYS A 37 -6.31 4.65 -2.43
N ASN A 38 -7.51 4.09 -2.30
CA ASN A 38 -8.61 4.74 -1.61
C ASN A 38 -8.33 4.89 -0.12
N ALA A 39 -7.82 3.84 0.55
CA ALA A 39 -7.44 3.87 1.96
C ALA A 39 -6.39 4.94 2.22
N GLY A 40 -5.31 4.96 1.44
CA GLY A 40 -4.28 5.99 1.55
C GLY A 40 -4.80 7.41 1.32
N ARG A 41 -5.70 7.60 0.34
CA ARG A 41 -6.37 8.90 0.09
C ARG A 41 -7.22 9.36 1.29
N GLN A 42 -7.96 8.45 1.92
CA GLN A 42 -8.80 8.78 3.08
C GLN A 42 -7.95 9.19 4.28
N VAL A 43 -6.84 8.49 4.54
CA VAL A 43 -5.89 8.88 5.60
C VAL A 43 -5.26 10.24 5.29
N PHE A 44 -4.84 10.49 4.04
CA PHE A 44 -4.37 11.81 3.62
C PHE A 44 -5.42 12.91 3.88
N ASN A 45 -6.68 12.69 3.48
CA ASN A 45 -7.75 13.66 3.66
C ASN A 45 -7.97 14.01 5.14
N LEU A 46 -7.91 13.01 6.00
CA LEU A 46 -8.00 13.19 7.42
C LEU A 46 -6.80 13.98 7.97
N ILE A 47 -5.56 13.63 7.57
CA ILE A 47 -4.37 14.37 7.99
C ILE A 47 -4.52 15.84 7.58
N ARG A 48 -4.88 16.08 6.31
CA ARG A 48 -5.12 17.42 5.76
C ARG A 48 -6.17 18.21 6.53
N LYS A 49 -7.24 17.56 6.99
CA LYS A 49 -8.33 18.19 7.74
C LYS A 49 -7.91 18.56 9.17
N ASN A 50 -7.04 17.78 9.81
CA ASN A 50 -6.77 17.91 11.25
C ASN A 50 -5.40 18.51 11.58
N PHE A 51 -4.44 18.46 10.66
CA PHE A 51 -3.07 18.90 10.90
C PHE A 51 -2.66 19.95 9.86
N LYS A 52 -2.22 21.12 10.33
CA LYS A 52 -1.70 22.17 9.46
C LYS A 52 -0.30 21.81 8.98
N ASN A 53 0.11 22.34 7.82
CA ASN A 53 1.46 22.18 7.25
C ASN A 53 2.51 23.03 8.00
N LYS A 54 2.64 22.81 9.31
CA LYS A 54 3.58 23.52 10.20
C LYS A 54 4.66 22.61 10.77
N GLN A 55 4.46 21.29 10.67
CA GLN A 55 5.37 20.28 11.21
C GLN A 55 5.68 19.22 10.15
N PRO A 56 6.86 18.61 10.18
CA PRO A 56 7.18 17.51 9.29
C PRO A 56 6.26 16.31 9.56
N ILE A 57 5.89 15.62 8.49
CA ILE A 57 5.18 14.35 8.55
C ILE A 57 6.14 13.24 8.15
N ILE A 58 6.31 12.27 9.03
CA ILE A 58 7.17 11.12 8.82
C ILE A 58 6.29 9.91 8.56
N VAL A 59 6.49 9.23 7.44
CA VAL A 59 5.75 8.01 7.09
C VAL A 59 6.72 6.83 7.14
N LEU A 60 6.40 5.85 7.97
CA LEU A 60 7.19 4.63 8.15
C LEU A 60 6.52 3.50 7.37
N CYS A 61 7.10 3.08 6.24
CA CYS A 61 6.49 2.09 5.36
C CYS A 61 7.16 0.71 5.52
N GLY A 62 6.37 -0.31 5.82
CA GLY A 62 6.78 -1.71 5.81
C GLY A 62 6.70 -2.34 4.42
N PRO A 63 7.11 -3.62 4.27
CA PRO A 63 7.08 -4.31 2.97
C PRO A 63 5.69 -4.80 2.52
N GLY A 64 4.72 -4.89 3.43
CA GLY A 64 3.37 -5.41 3.18
C GLY A 64 2.36 -4.36 2.69
N ASN A 65 1.09 -4.75 2.58
CA ASN A 65 0.01 -3.90 2.06
C ASN A 65 -0.13 -2.57 2.80
N ASN A 66 0.00 -2.57 4.13
CA ASN A 66 0.00 -1.33 4.93
C ASN A 66 1.12 -0.38 4.52
N GLY A 67 2.31 -0.91 4.21
CA GLY A 67 3.40 -0.09 3.69
C GLY A 67 3.06 0.51 2.34
N GLY A 68 2.32 -0.23 1.51
CA GLY A 68 1.69 0.28 0.30
C GLY A 68 0.78 1.48 0.57
N ASP A 69 -0.16 1.36 1.52
CA ASP A 69 -1.00 2.50 1.96
C ASP A 69 -0.14 3.68 2.41
N GLY A 70 0.94 3.42 3.16
CA GLY A 70 1.92 4.42 3.59
C GLY A 70 2.56 5.17 2.42
N PHE A 71 3.00 4.48 1.37
CA PHE A 71 3.54 5.13 0.17
C PHE A 71 2.50 5.98 -0.56
N ILE A 72 1.25 5.51 -0.64
CA ILE A 72 0.14 6.30 -1.21
C ILE A 72 -0.10 7.57 -0.38
N ILE A 73 -0.17 7.46 0.95
CA ILE A 73 -0.31 8.60 1.85
C ILE A 73 0.84 9.59 1.63
N ALA A 74 2.08 9.10 1.61
CA ALA A 74 3.26 9.93 1.42
C ALA A 74 3.26 10.64 0.06
N LYS A 75 2.79 9.99 -1.00
CA LYS A 75 2.62 10.58 -2.33
C LYS A 75 1.64 11.76 -2.29
N TYR A 76 0.46 11.56 -1.70
CA TYR A 76 -0.52 12.65 -1.58
C TYR A 76 -0.02 13.80 -0.69
N LEU A 77 0.62 13.50 0.45
CA LEU A 77 1.19 14.52 1.33
C LEU A 77 2.26 15.36 0.62
N LYS A 78 3.19 14.70 -0.09
CA LYS A 78 4.22 15.37 -0.90
C LYS A 78 3.57 16.27 -1.95
N ASN A 79 2.63 15.74 -2.72
CA ASN A 79 1.99 16.48 -3.82
C ASN A 79 1.16 17.67 -3.33
N TYR A 80 0.64 17.61 -2.09
CA TYR A 80 -0.05 18.73 -1.46
C TYR A 80 0.90 19.78 -0.85
N GLY A 81 2.21 19.50 -0.79
CA GLY A 81 3.23 20.41 -0.26
C GLY A 81 3.58 20.22 1.21
N TYR A 82 3.15 19.13 1.85
CA TYR A 82 3.63 18.81 3.20
C TYR A 82 5.12 18.47 3.18
N LYS A 83 5.85 18.95 4.20
CA LYS A 83 7.22 18.49 4.47
C LYS A 83 7.19 17.02 4.90
N THR A 84 7.29 16.12 3.93
CA THR A 84 7.09 14.68 4.10
C THR A 84 8.40 13.93 4.01
N GLU A 85 8.70 13.10 5.00
CA GLU A 85 9.86 12.20 5.01
C GLU A 85 9.39 10.75 5.04
N VAL A 86 9.90 9.91 4.13
CA VAL A 86 9.55 8.49 4.08
C VAL A 86 10.73 7.65 4.53
N TYR A 87 10.47 6.71 5.43
CA TYR A 87 11.43 5.72 5.90
C TYR A 87 10.90 4.32 5.60
N ALA A 88 11.72 3.50 4.95
CA ALA A 88 11.32 2.15 4.54
C ALA A 88 12.53 1.21 4.46
N SER A 89 12.29 -0.09 4.24
CA SER A 89 13.37 -1.03 3.88
C SER A 89 14.02 -0.60 2.57
N SER A 90 15.36 -0.54 2.54
CA SER A 90 16.12 -0.23 1.32
C SER A 90 16.12 -1.36 0.29
N ASN A 91 15.73 -2.57 0.69
CA ASN A 91 15.68 -3.69 -0.23
C ASN A 91 14.34 -3.69 -0.98
N LYS A 92 14.33 -3.16 -2.22
CA LYS A 92 13.14 -3.15 -3.08
C LYS A 92 12.58 -4.56 -3.32
N LYS A 93 13.41 -5.61 -3.26
CA LYS A 93 12.96 -7.02 -3.39
C LYS A 93 12.09 -7.50 -2.24
N SER A 94 12.08 -6.78 -1.11
CA SER A 94 11.20 -7.07 0.02
C SER A 94 9.75 -6.68 -0.25
N TYR A 95 9.47 -5.87 -1.27
CA TYR A 95 8.12 -5.43 -1.63
C TYR A 95 7.61 -6.25 -2.80
N LYS A 96 6.34 -6.63 -2.73
CA LYS A 96 5.66 -7.40 -3.78
C LYS A 96 4.25 -6.85 -4.00
N GLY A 97 3.63 -7.25 -5.11
CA GLY A 97 2.24 -6.91 -5.42
C GLY A 97 1.97 -5.40 -5.34
N ASP A 98 0.91 -5.04 -4.63
CA ASP A 98 0.43 -3.66 -4.57
C ASP A 98 1.35 -2.72 -3.78
N ALA A 99 2.03 -3.22 -2.75
CA ALA A 99 3.03 -2.43 -2.02
C ALA A 99 4.22 -2.03 -2.91
N LEU A 100 4.65 -2.92 -3.82
CA LEU A 100 5.69 -2.62 -4.81
C LEU A 100 5.23 -1.59 -5.85
N LYS A 101 3.96 -1.66 -6.28
CA LYS A 101 3.36 -0.66 -7.18
C LYS A 101 3.33 0.71 -6.51
N ALA A 102 2.78 0.80 -5.30
CA ALA A 102 2.73 2.04 -4.51
C ALA A 102 4.13 2.63 -4.26
N LEU A 103 5.10 1.79 -3.91
CA LEU A 103 6.51 2.18 -3.76
C LEU A 103 7.07 2.77 -5.07
N THR A 104 6.81 2.12 -6.20
CA THR A 104 7.32 2.58 -7.51
C THR A 104 6.66 3.88 -7.95
N GLU A 105 5.39 4.06 -7.61
CA GLU A 105 4.64 5.30 -7.82
C GLU A 105 5.02 6.45 -6.88
N TYR A 106 5.71 6.16 -5.76
CA TYR A 106 6.23 7.17 -4.84
C TYR A 106 7.55 7.73 -5.38
N GLU A 107 7.46 8.80 -6.16
CA GLU A 107 8.60 9.53 -6.77
C GLU A 107 9.36 10.41 -5.76
N GLY A 108 9.46 9.99 -4.49
CA GLY A 108 10.09 10.72 -3.40
C GLY A 108 11.37 10.07 -2.90
N LYS A 109 12.16 10.84 -2.13
CA LYS A 109 13.35 10.30 -1.46
C LYS A 109 12.92 9.37 -0.33
N ILE A 110 13.39 8.12 -0.37
CA ILE A 110 13.18 7.12 0.67
C ILE A 110 14.45 7.01 1.51
N LYS A 111 14.31 7.15 2.83
CA LYS A 111 15.38 6.94 3.80
C LYS A 111 15.33 5.51 4.33
N LYS A 112 16.48 4.98 4.75
CA LYS A 112 16.54 3.65 5.37
C LYS A 112 15.83 3.68 6.72
N ILE A 113 14.93 2.73 6.97
CA ILE A 113 14.23 2.65 8.26
C ILE A 113 15.18 2.57 9.46
N SER A 114 16.37 1.96 9.30
CA SER A 114 17.42 1.91 10.34
C SER A 114 18.00 3.28 10.73
N SER A 115 17.86 4.30 9.86
CA SER A 115 18.27 5.68 10.17
C SER A 115 17.13 6.53 10.73
N PHE A 116 15.94 5.96 10.92
CA PHE A 116 14.84 6.67 11.58
C PHE A 116 15.21 6.98 13.03
N ARG A 117 14.93 8.21 13.45
CA ARG A 117 15.03 8.66 14.83
C ARG A 117 13.78 9.46 15.14
N ILE A 118 13.20 9.24 16.32
CA ILE A 118 12.04 10.01 16.79
C ILE A 118 12.45 11.47 16.92
N ARG A 119 11.62 12.37 16.39
CA ARG A 119 11.84 13.83 16.43
C ARG A 119 10.70 14.46 17.22
N LYS A 120 11.03 15.43 18.07
CA LYS A 120 10.00 16.28 18.69
C LYS A 120 9.26 17.05 17.59
N ASN A 121 7.97 17.30 17.80
CA ASN A 121 7.10 18.07 16.90
C ASN A 121 7.04 17.51 15.47
N ALA A 122 6.86 16.20 15.32
CA ALA A 122 6.58 15.55 14.04
C ALA A 122 5.29 14.73 14.15
N LEU A 123 4.51 14.68 13.07
CA LEU A 123 3.45 13.70 12.93
C LEU A 123 4.05 12.41 12.35
N ILE A 124 3.84 11.28 13.00
CA ILE A 124 4.30 9.98 12.51
C ILE A 124 3.10 9.19 12.02
N VAL A 125 3.18 8.71 10.77
CA VAL A 125 2.26 7.73 10.19
C VAL A 125 2.98 6.39 10.22
N ASP A 126 2.52 5.49 11.09
CA ASP A 126 3.03 4.13 11.18
C ASP A 126 2.29 3.22 10.18
N ALA A 127 3.02 2.75 9.18
CA ALA A 127 2.58 1.83 8.15
C ALA A 127 3.56 0.63 8.06
N LEU A 128 4.22 0.27 9.18
CA LEU A 128 5.22 -0.79 9.22
C LEU A 128 4.60 -2.20 9.19
N PHE A 129 3.53 -2.42 9.95
CA PHE A 129 2.88 -3.73 10.07
C PHE A 129 1.35 -3.59 10.19
N GLY A 130 0.60 -4.51 9.56
CA GLY A 130 -0.85 -4.65 9.74
C GLY A 130 -1.22 -5.18 11.12
N THR A 131 -2.41 -4.78 11.61
CA THR A 131 -3.11 -5.14 12.86
C THR A 131 -2.40 -6.10 13.83
N GLY A 132 -1.21 -5.75 14.32
CA GLY A 132 -0.49 -6.68 15.18
C GLY A 132 0.96 -6.32 15.48
N LEU A 133 1.21 -5.12 15.98
CA LEU A 133 2.31 -4.86 16.90
C LEU A 133 1.94 -3.63 17.75
N THR A 134 1.18 -3.86 18.81
CA THR A 134 1.10 -2.98 19.99
C THR A 134 2.45 -2.97 20.71
N ARG A 135 3.51 -2.51 20.04
CA ARG A 135 4.76 -2.18 20.72
C ARG A 135 4.67 -0.74 21.17
N ASN A 136 4.60 -0.56 22.49
CA ASN A 136 4.77 0.66 23.27
C ASN A 136 5.60 1.75 22.55
N ILE A 137 4.98 2.54 21.66
CA ILE A 137 5.51 3.85 21.28
C ILE A 137 5.02 4.80 22.37
N LYS A 138 5.62 4.69 23.55
CA LYS A 138 5.46 5.69 24.61
C LYS A 138 6.17 6.96 24.15
N GLY A 139 5.42 7.80 23.45
CA GLY A 139 5.87 9.08 22.91
C GLY A 139 5.17 9.39 21.59
N VAL A 140 3.95 9.92 21.68
CA VAL A 140 3.15 10.47 20.55
C VAL A 140 2.55 9.41 19.62
N LEU A 141 1.57 8.66 20.12
CA LEU A 141 0.56 8.00 19.30
C LEU A 141 -0.83 8.34 19.85
N LYS A 142 -1.60 9.17 19.14
CA LYS A 142 -3.05 9.26 19.37
C LYS A 142 -3.82 9.55 18.08
N LYS A 143 -3.87 8.53 17.22
CA LYS A 143 -5.06 8.06 16.47
C LYS A 143 -4.60 7.01 15.46
N VAL A 144 -4.67 5.75 15.89
CA VAL A 144 -4.65 4.60 15.00
C VAL A 144 -6.02 4.55 14.34
N PHE A 145 -6.07 4.57 13.01
CA PHE A 145 -7.31 4.28 12.29
C PHE A 145 -7.34 2.79 11.99
N SER A 146 -8.12 2.06 12.77
CA SER A 146 -8.58 0.73 12.39
C SER A 146 -9.67 0.93 11.33
N ILE A 147 -9.39 0.61 10.07
CA ILE A 147 -10.44 0.40 9.08
C ILE A 147 -10.92 -1.04 9.29
N SER A 148 -11.91 -1.24 10.18
CA SER A 148 -12.68 -2.47 10.20
C SER A 148 -13.69 -2.41 9.06
N THR A 149 -13.53 -3.23 8.03
CA THR A 149 -14.64 -3.55 7.13
C THR A 149 -15.50 -4.60 7.82
N ASP A 150 -16.39 -4.16 8.72
CA ASP A 150 -17.44 -5.03 9.23
C ASP A 150 -18.51 -5.18 8.15
N LYS A 151 -18.62 -6.38 7.58
CA LYS A 151 -19.81 -6.81 6.85
C LYS A 151 -20.65 -7.67 7.79
N THR A 152 -21.31 -7.04 8.75
CA THR A 152 -22.51 -7.60 9.38
C THR A 152 -23.53 -6.49 9.58
N VAL A 153 -24.37 -6.27 8.56
CA VAL A 153 -25.70 -5.69 8.77
C VAL A 153 -26.68 -6.80 8.43
N ASN A 154 -27.16 -7.49 9.46
CA ASN A 154 -28.47 -8.10 9.42
C ASN A 154 -29.50 -6.98 9.57
N PRO A 155 -30.46 -6.81 8.64
CA PRO A 155 -31.67 -6.10 8.95
C PRO A 155 -32.65 -7.05 9.64
N THR A 156 -32.95 -6.75 10.90
CA THR A 156 -34.15 -7.22 11.58
C THR A 156 -35.40 -6.61 10.96
N SER A 157 -36.25 -7.46 10.39
CA SER A 157 -37.72 -7.44 10.51
C SER A 157 -38.26 -8.78 10.05
#